data_AF-A0A1V9F1J0-F1
#
_entry.id   AF-A0A1V9F1J0-F1
#
_cell.length_a   1.000
_cell.length_b   1.000
_cell.length_c   1.000
_cell.angle_alpha   90.00
_cell.angle_beta   90.00
_cell.angle_gamma   90.00
#
_symmetry.space_group_name_H-M   'P 1'
#
loop_
_entity.id
_entity.type
_entity.pdbx_description
1 polymer ?
#
loop_
_entity_poly.entity_id
_entity_poly.type
_entity_poly.pdbx_seq_one_letter_code
_entity_poly.pdbx_strand_id
1 'polypeptide(L)'
;MSTTYSATYHTAAGHYYQATVFLSAVTITIRYNDEESQVKDVNWLTKDIIAFNKQIIGGELQYRNNRGETERLNIRDQQLVDALQKTLKHHRIFGKAHTRVLGNIWVKLGVIAGIILLLMTGVYLWLMPILGERMAKGFSKEAEINMGEQMYQSVKQQYRIDAQKTAILNQFYKQLHYDVGYPVSITVVESNEMNAFAIPGGHIVVYDAILDQMKTPEELAALLGHEASHIALRHSLRNIFRSMARQMLISIIVGDQSGIVSVAVNNADNLKGLQYSRSLETEADNSGLRLMVKSRINPQGMRRLMQLLQKESGGGEPAAFLSTHPVFKDRIQNIDLQLQQLTPVATANDSLKTIFHSIYE
;
A
#
# COMPACT_ATOMS: atom_id res chain seq x y z
N MET A 1 57.19 -9.64 -40.37
CA MET A 1 56.56 -10.88 -40.90
C MET A 1 55.05 -10.67 -40.83
N SER A 2 54.34 -10.67 -41.95
CA SER A 2 52.88 -10.61 -41.95
C SER A 2 52.33 -11.93 -41.40
N THR A 3 51.64 -11.88 -40.27
CA THR A 3 51.00 -13.07 -39.70
C THR A 3 49.92 -13.55 -40.66
N THR A 4 50.06 -14.78 -41.15
CA THR A 4 49.09 -15.43 -42.04
C THR A 4 48.21 -16.34 -41.23
N TYR A 5 46.92 -16.36 -41.55
CA TYR A 5 45.94 -17.19 -40.87
C TYR A 5 45.15 -18.02 -41.89
N SER A 6 44.68 -19.20 -41.48
CA SER A 6 43.88 -20.07 -42.37
C SER A 6 42.39 -19.96 -42.07
N ALA A 7 41.57 -19.85 -43.11
CA ALA A 7 40.12 -19.81 -43.01
C ALA A 7 39.44 -20.39 -44.26
N THR A 8 38.15 -20.67 -44.18
CA THR A 8 37.34 -21.06 -45.34
C THR A 8 36.47 -19.89 -45.78
N TYR A 9 36.72 -19.40 -46.99
CA TYR A 9 36.02 -18.26 -47.58
C TYR A 9 34.84 -18.75 -48.43
N HIS A 10 33.65 -18.21 -48.18
CA HIS A 10 32.43 -18.46 -48.93
C HIS A 10 32.05 -17.23 -49.74
N THR A 11 31.97 -17.37 -51.06
CA THR A 11 31.57 -16.31 -51.97
C THR A 11 30.06 -16.08 -51.93
N ALA A 12 29.61 -14.91 -52.41
CA ALA A 12 28.19 -14.60 -52.57
C ALA A 12 27.44 -15.62 -53.47
N ALA A 13 28.15 -16.23 -54.42
CA ALA A 13 27.62 -17.25 -55.32
C ALA A 13 27.52 -18.66 -54.68
N GLY A 14 27.92 -18.81 -53.40
CA GLY A 14 27.80 -20.07 -52.66
C GLY A 14 28.98 -21.04 -52.80
N HIS A 15 30.02 -20.67 -53.54
CA HIS A 15 31.26 -21.45 -53.62
C HIS A 15 32.11 -21.25 -52.35
N TYR A 16 32.94 -22.24 -52.00
CA TYR A 16 33.82 -22.16 -50.84
C TYR A 16 35.26 -22.51 -51.22
N TYR A 17 36.21 -21.79 -50.62
CA TYR A 17 37.64 -21.93 -50.92
C TYR A 17 38.45 -21.91 -49.62
N GLN A 18 39.52 -22.72 -49.57
CA GLN A 18 40.52 -22.57 -48.52
C GLN A 18 41.32 -21.29 -48.79
N ALA A 19 41.39 -20.42 -47.79
CA ALA A 19 41.93 -19.09 -47.93
C ALA A 19 42.96 -18.77 -46.86
N THR A 20 43.96 -18.00 -47.27
CA THR A 20 44.91 -17.35 -46.37
C THR A 20 44.44 -15.93 -46.10
N VAL A 21 44.34 -15.56 -44.83
CA VAL A 21 43.82 -14.27 -44.37
C VAL A 21 44.96 -13.41 -43.86
N PHE A 22 45.00 -12.18 -44.33
CA PHE A 22 45.91 -11.14 -43.86
C PHE A 22 45.10 -10.03 -43.22
N LEU A 23 45.45 -9.69 -41.98
CA LEU A 23 44.78 -8.63 -41.23
C LEU A 23 45.59 -7.35 -41.27
N SER A 24 44.95 -6.24 -41.62
CA SER A 24 45.45 -4.89 -41.39
C SER A 24 44.46 -4.11 -40.49
N ALA A 25 44.83 -2.90 -40.09
CA ALA A 25 43.94 -2.04 -39.31
C ALA A 25 42.66 -1.63 -40.09
N VAL A 26 42.70 -1.66 -41.42
CA VAL A 26 41.65 -1.10 -42.30
C VAL A 26 41.03 -2.17 -43.20
N THR A 27 41.76 -3.25 -43.48
CA THR A 27 41.38 -4.28 -44.44
C THR A 27 41.60 -5.69 -43.90
N ILE A 28 40.74 -6.60 -44.30
CA ILE A 28 40.90 -8.06 -44.17
C ILE A 28 41.07 -8.57 -45.60
N THR A 29 42.29 -8.96 -45.96
CA THR A 29 42.61 -9.49 -47.28
C THR A 29 42.52 -11.01 -47.23
N ILE A 30 41.70 -11.59 -48.12
CA ILE A 30 41.43 -13.02 -48.23
C ILE A 30 42.00 -13.49 -49.56
N ARG A 31 43.06 -14.30 -49.50
CA ARG A 31 43.71 -14.89 -50.66
C ARG A 31 43.29 -16.35 -50.81
N TYR A 32 42.76 -16.72 -51.97
CA TYR A 32 42.34 -18.09 -52.26
C TYR A 32 42.69 -18.47 -53.71
N ASN A 33 42.73 -19.76 -54.00
CA ASN A 33 42.87 -20.27 -55.37
C ASN A 33 41.48 -20.61 -55.90
N ASP A 34 41.15 -20.16 -57.11
CA ASP A 34 39.89 -20.52 -57.76
C ASP A 34 39.94 -21.92 -58.40
N GLU A 35 38.84 -22.33 -59.03
CA GLU A 35 38.70 -23.65 -59.66
C GLU A 35 39.71 -23.90 -60.78
N GLU A 36 40.29 -22.85 -61.37
CA GLU A 36 41.36 -22.90 -62.38
C GLU A 36 42.76 -22.82 -61.77
N SER A 37 42.89 -22.91 -60.44
CA SER A 37 44.13 -22.74 -59.68
C SER A 37 44.79 -21.37 -59.83
N GLN A 38 44.04 -20.33 -60.21
CA GLN A 38 44.53 -18.96 -60.22
C GLN A 38 44.38 -18.33 -58.84
N VAL A 39 45.43 -17.62 -58.40
CA VAL A 39 45.42 -16.92 -57.11
C VAL A 39 44.56 -15.67 -57.23
N LYS A 40 43.54 -15.54 -56.38
CA LYS A 40 42.67 -14.37 -56.27
C LYS A 40 42.71 -13.78 -54.87
N ASP A 41 42.70 -12.44 -54.82
CA ASP A 41 42.66 -11.66 -53.58
C ASP A 41 41.34 -10.89 -53.48
N VAL A 42 40.64 -11.03 -52.35
CA VAL A 42 39.46 -10.26 -51.99
C VAL A 42 39.78 -9.39 -50.79
N ASN A 43 39.47 -8.09 -50.88
CA ASN A 43 39.76 -7.12 -49.83
C ASN A 43 38.46 -6.65 -49.18
N TRP A 44 38.22 -7.07 -47.94
CA TRP A 44 37.12 -6.59 -47.12
C TRP A 44 37.57 -5.38 -46.30
N LEU A 45 36.82 -4.28 -46.36
CA LEU A 45 37.05 -3.15 -45.47
C LEU A 45 36.46 -3.46 -44.10
N THR A 46 37.20 -3.20 -43.02
CA THR A 46 36.75 -3.49 -41.64
C THR A 46 35.45 -2.76 -41.27
N LYS A 47 35.17 -1.62 -41.91
CA LYS A 47 33.93 -0.84 -41.76
C LYS A 47 32.66 -1.50 -42.33
N ASP A 48 32.82 -2.41 -43.29
CA ASP A 48 31.71 -3.02 -44.03
C ASP A 48 31.42 -4.46 -43.53
N ILE A 49 32.05 -4.84 -42.42
CA ILE A 49 31.75 -6.06 -41.67
C ILE A 49 30.40 -5.90 -40.97
N ILE A 50 29.48 -6.84 -41.21
CA ILE A 50 28.10 -6.77 -40.71
C ILE A 50 27.98 -7.49 -39.37
N ALA A 51 28.67 -8.62 -39.22
CA ALA A 51 28.56 -9.47 -38.03
C ALA A 51 29.83 -10.30 -37.81
N PHE A 52 30.13 -10.53 -36.53
CA PHE A 52 31.13 -11.50 -36.09
C PHE A 52 30.52 -12.39 -35.02
N ASN A 53 30.37 -13.68 -35.33
CA ASN A 53 29.78 -14.65 -34.42
C ASN A 53 30.87 -15.63 -33.93
N LYS A 54 31.29 -15.47 -32.67
CA LYS A 54 32.26 -16.39 -32.04
C LYS A 54 31.55 -17.68 -31.67
N GLN A 55 32.04 -18.80 -32.19
CA GLN A 55 31.54 -20.13 -31.87
C GLN A 55 32.48 -20.82 -30.87
N ILE A 56 32.06 -21.96 -30.31
CA ILE A 56 32.87 -22.73 -29.35
C ILE A 56 34.16 -23.25 -30.02
N ILE A 57 34.11 -23.51 -31.32
CA ILE A 57 35.25 -23.97 -32.14
C ILE A 57 35.40 -22.99 -33.31
N GLY A 58 35.99 -21.82 -33.03
CA GLY A 58 36.28 -20.81 -34.05
C GLY A 58 35.29 -19.63 -34.12
N GLY A 59 35.04 -19.11 -35.31
CA GLY A 59 34.11 -18.00 -35.52
C GLY A 59 33.70 -17.79 -36.97
N GLU A 60 32.58 -17.11 -37.18
CA GLU A 60 32.10 -16.74 -38.51
C GLU A 60 32.10 -15.21 -38.65
N LEU A 61 32.71 -14.71 -39.72
CA LEU A 61 32.69 -13.30 -40.10
C LEU A 61 31.80 -13.13 -41.33
N GLN A 62 30.89 -12.14 -41.30
CA GLN A 62 30.01 -11.83 -42.43
C GLN A 62 30.29 -10.41 -42.95
N TYR A 63 30.43 -10.30 -44.26
CA TYR A 63 30.75 -9.06 -44.98
C TYR A 63 29.68 -8.76 -46.02
N ARG A 64 29.34 -7.47 -46.21
CA ARG A 64 28.49 -7.02 -47.32
C ARG A 64 29.36 -6.41 -48.41
N ASN A 65 29.33 -6.97 -49.60
CA ASN A 65 30.04 -6.38 -50.74
C ASN A 65 29.30 -5.15 -51.29
N ASN A 66 29.95 -4.40 -52.19
CA ASN A 66 29.37 -3.19 -52.80
C ASN A 66 28.11 -3.46 -53.65
N ARG A 67 27.80 -4.71 -53.97
CA ARG A 67 26.59 -5.14 -54.68
C ARG A 67 25.45 -5.52 -53.72
N GLY A 68 25.68 -5.43 -52.41
CA GLY A 68 24.70 -5.78 -51.37
C GLY A 68 24.65 -7.27 -51.03
N GLU A 69 25.52 -8.08 -51.63
CA GLU A 69 25.58 -9.53 -51.41
C GLU A 69 26.42 -9.85 -50.19
N THR A 70 26.12 -10.98 -49.52
CA THR A 70 26.80 -11.37 -48.28
C THR A 70 27.82 -12.46 -48.56
N GLU A 71 29.06 -12.20 -48.17
CA GLU A 71 30.15 -13.18 -48.20
C GLU A 71 30.49 -13.58 -46.76
N ARG A 72 31.00 -14.81 -46.57
CA ARG A 72 31.28 -15.35 -45.23
C ARG A 72 32.68 -15.90 -45.13
N LEU A 73 33.28 -15.76 -43.97
CA LEU A 73 34.59 -16.33 -43.65
C LEU A 73 34.43 -17.17 -42.40
N ASN A 74 34.57 -18.49 -42.56
CA ASN A 74 34.52 -19.44 -41.47
C ASN A 74 35.94 -19.70 -40.97
N ILE A 75 36.16 -19.37 -39.69
CA ILE A 75 37.47 -19.30 -39.07
C ILE A 75 37.57 -20.42 -38.06
N ARG A 76 38.48 -21.36 -38.29
CA ARG A 76 38.78 -22.43 -37.32
C ARG A 76 40.00 -22.13 -36.46
N ASP A 77 40.84 -21.19 -36.91
CA ASP A 77 42.05 -20.76 -36.20
C ASP A 77 41.70 -19.80 -35.05
N GLN A 78 41.98 -20.24 -33.82
CA GLN A 78 41.71 -19.46 -32.62
C GLN A 78 42.56 -18.18 -32.53
N GLN A 79 43.78 -18.20 -33.08
CA GLN A 79 44.65 -17.02 -33.12
C GLN A 79 44.06 -15.92 -34.01
N LEU A 80 43.44 -16.32 -35.13
CA LEU A 80 42.73 -15.40 -36.02
C LEU A 80 41.49 -14.80 -35.36
N VAL A 81 40.72 -15.61 -34.63
CA VAL A 81 39.57 -15.15 -33.85
C VAL A 81 39.98 -14.07 -32.85
N ASP A 82 41.05 -14.30 -32.09
CA ASP A 82 41.50 -13.36 -31.07
C ASP A 82 42.13 -12.09 -31.69
N ALA A 83 42.84 -12.23 -32.82
CA ALA A 83 43.36 -11.10 -33.58
C ALA A 83 42.24 -10.21 -34.15
N LEU A 84 41.20 -10.82 -34.73
CA LEU A 84 40.02 -10.10 -35.22
C LEU A 84 39.26 -9.42 -34.08
N GLN A 85 39.12 -10.06 -32.92
CA GLN A 85 38.52 -9.43 -31.75
C GLN A 85 39.26 -8.18 -31.32
N LYS A 86 40.60 -8.18 -31.37
CA LYS A 86 41.42 -7.01 -31.03
C LYS A 86 41.28 -5.88 -32.06
N THR A 87 41.29 -6.22 -33.36
CA THR A 87 41.19 -5.25 -34.47
C THR A 87 39.78 -4.66 -34.60
N LEU A 88 38.73 -5.46 -34.42
CA LEU A 88 37.34 -5.04 -34.54
C LEU A 88 36.74 -4.46 -33.23
N LYS A 89 37.50 -4.47 -32.12
CA LYS A 89 37.04 -3.98 -30.80
C LYS A 89 36.51 -2.54 -30.80
N HIS A 90 36.97 -1.72 -31.74
CA HIS A 90 36.59 -0.31 -31.89
C HIS A 90 35.45 -0.08 -32.88
N HIS A 91 35.02 -1.12 -33.60
CA HIS A 91 33.85 -1.05 -34.46
C HIS A 91 32.60 -1.46 -33.69
N ARG A 92 31.56 -0.66 -33.87
CA ARG A 92 30.31 -0.55 -33.11
C ARG A 92 29.38 -1.78 -33.28
N ILE A 93 29.95 -2.96 -33.51
CA ILE A 93 29.29 -4.23 -33.89
C ILE A 93 29.04 -5.12 -32.66
N PHE A 94 29.62 -4.83 -31.49
CA PHE A 94 29.22 -5.46 -30.22
C PHE A 94 27.91 -4.86 -29.68
N GLY A 95 26.82 -5.11 -30.43
CA GLY A 95 25.46 -4.73 -30.10
C GLY A 95 24.86 -5.59 -28.99
N LYS A 96 25.13 -5.19 -27.74
CA LYS A 96 24.15 -4.82 -26.70
C LYS A 96 23.02 -5.79 -26.35
N ALA A 97 22.97 -6.12 -25.06
CA ALA A 97 21.88 -6.76 -24.28
C ALA A 97 20.46 -6.16 -24.44
N HIS A 98 20.26 -5.14 -25.27
CA HIS A 98 18.98 -4.46 -25.49
C HIS A 98 18.01 -5.27 -26.38
N THR A 99 18.49 -6.26 -27.15
CA THR A 99 17.66 -7.05 -28.08
C THR A 99 17.03 -8.30 -27.46
N ARG A 100 17.53 -8.81 -26.31
CA ARG A 100 16.92 -9.97 -25.63
C ARG A 100 15.67 -9.60 -24.82
N VAL A 101 15.58 -8.38 -24.32
CA VAL A 101 14.43 -7.91 -23.52
C VAL A 101 13.22 -7.55 -24.40
N LEU A 102 13.44 -7.18 -25.67
CA LEU A 102 12.37 -6.79 -26.61
C LEU A 102 11.92 -7.90 -27.58
N GLY A 103 12.56 -9.07 -27.57
CA GLY A 103 12.26 -10.17 -28.50
C GLY A 103 11.27 -11.23 -27.97
N ASN A 104 11.25 -11.49 -26.66
CA ASN A 104 10.45 -12.57 -26.08
C ASN A 104 9.03 -12.09 -25.73
N ILE A 105 8.01 -12.68 -26.38
CA ILE A 105 6.59 -12.35 -26.15
C ILE A 105 6.20 -12.50 -24.67
N TRP A 106 6.77 -13.49 -23.96
CA TRP A 106 6.52 -13.71 -22.54
C TRP A 106 7.05 -12.58 -21.65
N VAL A 107 8.18 -11.97 -22.04
CA VAL A 107 8.72 -10.80 -21.33
C VAL A 107 7.82 -9.58 -21.53
N LYS A 108 7.32 -9.36 -22.76
CA LYS A 108 6.35 -8.27 -23.05
C LYS A 108 5.05 -8.46 -22.28
N LEU A 109 4.49 -9.66 -22.27
CA LEU A 109 3.29 -10.00 -21.50
C LEU A 109 3.51 -9.81 -20.00
N GLY A 110 4.66 -10.24 -19.47
CA GLY A 110 5.02 -10.02 -18.07
C GLY A 110 5.13 -8.54 -17.70
N VAL A 111 5.74 -7.71 -18.56
CA VAL A 111 5.82 -6.25 -18.35
C VAL A 111 4.43 -5.61 -18.38
N ILE A 112 3.58 -5.98 -19.36
CA ILE A 112 2.21 -5.46 -19.45
C ILE A 112 1.41 -5.86 -18.21
N ALA A 113 1.48 -7.13 -17.79
CA ALA A 113 0.81 -7.60 -16.58
C ALA A 113 1.31 -6.87 -15.32
N GLY A 114 2.62 -6.61 -15.22
CA GLY A 114 3.20 -5.82 -14.13
C GLY A 114 2.70 -4.38 -14.10
N ILE A 115 2.58 -3.73 -15.25
CA ILE A 115 2.02 -2.37 -15.36
C ILE A 115 0.54 -2.37 -14.95
N ILE A 116 -0.25 -3.33 -15.43
CA ILE A 116 -1.66 -3.47 -15.05
C ILE A 116 -1.78 -3.67 -13.55
N LEU A 117 -0.99 -4.57 -12.95
CA LEU A 117 -1.01 -4.80 -11.51
C LEU A 117 -0.65 -3.55 -10.71
N LEU A 118 0.35 -2.78 -11.17
CA LEU A 118 0.75 -1.53 -10.53
C LEU A 118 -0.35 -0.48 -10.62
N LEU A 119 -1.01 -0.35 -11.79
CA LEU A 119 -2.16 0.54 -11.96
C LEU A 119 -3.32 0.13 -11.06
N MET A 120 -3.66 -1.16 -11.03
CA MET A 120 -4.72 -1.70 -10.18
C MET A 120 -4.43 -1.48 -8.69
N THR A 121 -3.17 -1.65 -8.28
CA THR A 121 -2.72 -1.36 -6.92
C THR A 121 -2.85 0.14 -6.62
N GLY A 122 -2.49 1.00 -7.58
CA GLY A 122 -2.69 2.45 -7.49
C GLY A 122 -4.17 2.82 -7.31
N VAL A 123 -5.06 2.23 -8.10
CA VAL A 123 -6.51 2.42 -7.97
C VAL A 123 -7.01 1.95 -6.60
N TYR A 124 -6.59 0.77 -6.15
CA TYR A 124 -6.98 0.19 -4.86
C TYR A 124 -6.52 1.05 -3.67
N LEU A 125 -5.27 1.52 -3.68
CA LEU A 125 -4.69 2.28 -2.57
C LEU A 125 -5.08 3.75 -2.56
N TRP A 126 -5.32 4.38 -3.72
CA TRP A 126 -5.55 5.83 -3.81
C TRP A 126 -6.97 6.19 -4.23
N LEU A 127 -7.48 5.58 -5.31
CA LEU A 127 -8.79 5.96 -5.84
C LEU A 127 -9.94 5.45 -4.98
N MET A 128 -9.89 4.18 -4.55
CA MET A 128 -11.00 3.59 -3.79
C MET A 128 -11.24 4.26 -2.43
N PRO A 129 -10.20 4.65 -1.65
CA PRO A 129 -10.42 5.43 -0.44
C PRO A 129 -11.05 6.80 -0.69
N ILE A 130 -10.65 7.50 -1.76
CA ILE A 130 -11.24 8.79 -2.16
C ILE A 130 -12.72 8.61 -2.54
N LEU A 131 -13.03 7.55 -3.28
CA LEU A 131 -14.41 7.23 -3.63
C LEU A 131 -15.25 6.95 -2.39
N GLY A 132 -14.73 6.14 -1.45
CA GLY A 132 -15.38 5.86 -0.17
C GLY A 132 -15.66 7.11 0.64
N GLU A 133 -14.70 8.04 0.72
CA GLU A 133 -14.88 9.34 1.38
C GLU A 133 -15.98 10.19 0.74
N ARG A 134 -16.06 10.21 -0.59
CA ARG A 134 -17.12 10.94 -1.30
C ARG A 134 -18.49 10.31 -1.04
N MET A 135 -18.59 8.98 -1.05
CA MET A 135 -19.83 8.28 -0.72
C MET A 135 -20.28 8.59 0.71
N ALA A 136 -19.36 8.52 1.69
CA ALA A 136 -19.67 8.84 3.08
C ALA A 136 -20.16 10.29 3.24
N LYS A 137 -19.53 11.26 2.57
CA LYS A 137 -19.95 12.67 2.61
C LYS A 137 -21.34 12.89 2.00
N GLY A 138 -21.64 12.21 0.89
CA GLY A 138 -22.94 12.30 0.21
C GLY A 138 -24.06 11.50 0.88
N PHE A 139 -23.72 10.58 1.78
CA PHE A 139 -24.71 9.78 2.50
C PHE A 139 -25.52 10.66 3.44
N SER A 140 -26.84 10.58 3.37
CA SER A 140 -27.71 11.44 4.19
C SER A 140 -27.59 11.07 5.67
N LYS A 141 -27.72 12.07 6.53
CA LYS A 141 -27.67 11.89 7.98
C LYS A 141 -28.80 11.00 8.49
N GLU A 142 -29.99 11.12 7.92
CA GLU A 142 -31.13 10.27 8.27
C GLU A 142 -30.89 8.81 7.91
N ALA A 143 -30.33 8.53 6.73
CA ALA A 143 -29.96 7.17 6.34
C ALA A 143 -28.87 6.60 7.25
N GLU A 144 -27.93 7.43 7.71
CA GLU A 144 -26.91 7.02 8.69
C GLU A 144 -27.51 6.67 10.05
N ILE A 145 -28.48 7.44 10.54
CA ILE A 145 -29.18 7.15 11.79
C ILE A 145 -29.92 5.82 11.68
N ASN A 146 -30.67 5.60 10.58
CA ASN A 146 -31.41 4.36 10.37
C ASN A 146 -30.46 3.15 10.22
N MET A 147 -29.33 3.32 9.52
CA MET A 147 -28.29 2.30 9.41
C MET A 147 -27.70 1.98 10.78
N GLY A 148 -27.38 3.00 11.57
CA GLY A 148 -26.89 2.88 12.94
C GLY A 148 -27.81 2.08 13.85
N GLU A 149 -29.12 2.33 13.75
CA GLU A 149 -30.13 1.62 14.51
C GLU A 149 -30.15 0.12 14.17
N GLN A 150 -30.07 -0.24 12.89
CA GLN A 150 -29.98 -1.65 12.47
C GLN A 150 -28.73 -2.34 13.02
N MET A 151 -27.58 -1.64 12.98
CA MET A 151 -26.33 -2.17 13.55
C MET A 151 -26.42 -2.32 15.07
N TYR A 152 -27.06 -1.37 15.76
CA TYR A 152 -27.27 -1.44 17.20
C TYR A 152 -28.14 -2.63 17.61
N GLN A 153 -29.16 -3.01 16.84
CA GLN A 153 -29.93 -4.22 17.12
C GLN A 153 -29.06 -5.50 17.17
N SER A 154 -27.98 -5.57 16.38
CA SER A 154 -27.04 -6.68 16.43
C SER A 154 -26.24 -6.70 17.74
N VAL A 155 -25.85 -5.53 18.26
CA VAL A 155 -25.19 -5.41 19.57
C VAL A 155 -26.09 -5.94 20.68
N LYS A 156 -27.38 -5.59 20.66
CA LYS A 156 -28.36 -6.06 21.67
C LYS A 156 -28.54 -7.58 21.67
N GLN A 157 -28.30 -8.24 20.54
CA GLN A 157 -28.39 -9.71 20.43
C GLN A 157 -27.10 -10.39 20.89
N GLN A 158 -25.96 -9.73 20.72
CA GLN A 158 -24.65 -10.31 20.97
C GLN A 158 -24.16 -10.11 22.40
N TYR A 159 -24.60 -9.06 23.07
CA TYR A 159 -24.09 -8.66 24.38
C TYR A 159 -25.18 -8.60 25.45
N ARG A 160 -24.80 -8.91 26.69
CA ARG A 160 -25.62 -8.63 27.88
C ARG A 160 -25.49 -7.14 28.21
N ILE A 161 -26.61 -6.44 28.24
CA ILE A 161 -26.67 -5.00 28.53
C ILE A 161 -26.84 -4.80 30.04
N ASP A 162 -25.99 -3.96 30.62
CA ASP A 162 -26.16 -3.46 31.98
C ASP A 162 -27.09 -2.25 31.93
N ALA A 163 -28.37 -2.45 32.27
CA ALA A 163 -29.37 -1.40 32.21
C ALA A 163 -29.13 -0.27 33.22
N GLN A 164 -28.55 -0.57 34.39
CA GLN A 164 -28.28 0.42 35.44
C GLN A 164 -27.14 1.33 35.01
N LYS A 165 -25.98 0.76 34.66
CA LYS A 165 -24.83 1.56 34.16
C LYS A 165 -25.19 2.30 32.88
N THR A 166 -26.00 1.70 31.99
CA THR A 166 -26.53 2.37 30.79
C THR A 166 -27.30 3.64 31.14
N ALA A 167 -28.23 3.58 32.10
CA ALA A 167 -29.01 4.75 32.52
C ALA A 167 -28.12 5.85 33.11
N ILE A 168 -27.16 5.46 33.96
CA ILE A 168 -26.21 6.38 34.61
C ILE A 168 -25.32 7.06 33.56
N LEU A 169 -24.76 6.33 32.61
CA LEU A 169 -23.90 6.92 31.57
C LEU A 169 -24.68 7.86 30.63
N ASN A 170 -25.94 7.56 30.30
CA ASN A 170 -26.76 8.50 29.54
C ASN A 170 -27.05 9.78 30.35
N GLN A 171 -27.30 9.66 31.66
CA GLN A 171 -27.43 10.83 32.54
C GLN A 171 -26.13 11.63 32.59
N PHE A 172 -24.98 10.96 32.73
CA PHE A 172 -23.66 11.56 32.74
C PHE A 172 -23.41 12.33 31.43
N TYR A 173 -23.62 11.69 30.29
CA TYR A 173 -23.43 12.30 28.96
C TYR A 173 -24.33 13.51 28.73
N LYS A 174 -25.58 13.45 29.18
CA LYS A 174 -26.50 14.59 29.11
C LYS A 174 -25.98 15.81 29.88
N GLN A 175 -25.30 15.60 31.01
CA GLN A 175 -24.67 16.68 31.79
C GLN A 175 -23.40 17.23 31.14
N LEU A 176 -22.76 16.51 30.22
CA LEU A 176 -21.61 17.01 29.46
C LEU A 176 -22.02 18.06 28.42
N HIS A 177 -23.28 18.06 27.98
CA HIS A 177 -23.77 18.98 26.95
C HIS A 177 -22.93 18.99 25.65
N TYR A 178 -22.40 17.83 25.26
CA TYR A 178 -21.69 17.70 23.99
C TYR A 178 -22.65 17.82 22.82
N ASP A 179 -22.51 18.92 22.07
CA ASP A 179 -23.21 19.12 20.81
C ASP A 179 -22.35 18.60 19.65
N VAL A 180 -22.69 17.40 19.20
CA VAL A 180 -22.05 16.73 18.06
C VAL A 180 -22.97 16.65 16.85
N GLY A 181 -24.15 17.27 16.92
CA GLY A 181 -25.14 17.23 15.86
C GLY A 181 -25.71 15.83 15.59
N TYR A 182 -25.61 14.85 16.47
CA TYR A 182 -26.26 13.54 16.36
C TYR A 182 -27.03 13.21 17.64
N PRO A 183 -28.11 12.41 17.57
CA PRO A 183 -28.81 11.94 18.76
C PRO A 183 -28.00 10.83 19.44
N VAL A 184 -27.06 11.22 20.30
CA VAL A 184 -26.15 10.26 20.93
C VAL A 184 -26.84 9.52 22.07
N SER A 185 -26.72 8.20 22.07
CA SER A 185 -27.14 7.30 23.15
C SER A 185 -26.01 6.36 23.52
N ILE A 186 -25.84 6.12 24.82
CA ILE A 186 -24.79 5.22 25.33
C ILE A 186 -25.44 3.91 25.75
N THR A 187 -24.77 2.79 25.49
CA THR A 187 -25.14 1.47 25.99
C THR A 187 -23.94 0.85 26.68
N VAL A 188 -24.13 0.41 27.92
CA VAL A 188 -23.11 -0.35 28.65
C VAL A 188 -23.37 -1.83 28.46
N VAL A 189 -22.34 -2.54 28.02
CA VAL A 189 -22.37 -3.99 27.87
C VAL A 189 -21.34 -4.64 28.76
N GLU A 190 -21.65 -5.84 29.19
CA GLU A 190 -20.73 -6.60 30.02
C GLU A 190 -19.67 -7.30 29.17
N SER A 191 -18.41 -7.07 29.51
CA SER A 191 -17.26 -7.68 28.85
C SER A 191 -16.02 -7.56 29.72
N ASN A 192 -15.21 -8.62 29.75
CA ASN A 192 -13.90 -8.58 30.42
C ASN A 192 -12.84 -7.79 29.63
N GLU A 193 -13.18 -7.32 28.43
CA GLU A 193 -12.30 -6.50 27.60
C GLU A 193 -12.49 -5.02 27.91
N MET A 194 -11.40 -4.26 28.01
CA MET A 194 -11.49 -2.80 28.02
C MET A 194 -11.71 -2.29 26.61
N ASN A 195 -12.93 -1.87 26.29
CA ASN A 195 -13.27 -1.28 25.00
C ASN A 195 -14.44 -0.29 25.07
N ALA A 196 -14.53 0.56 24.06
CA ALA A 196 -15.68 1.37 23.73
C ALA A 196 -15.63 1.66 22.24
N PHE A 197 -16.79 1.84 21.60
CA PHE A 197 -16.83 2.18 20.18
C PHE A 197 -18.11 2.93 19.79
N ALA A 198 -17.95 3.82 18.82
CA ALA A 198 -19.04 4.52 18.13
C ALA A 198 -19.57 3.75 16.91
N ILE A 199 -20.88 3.52 16.91
CA ILE A 199 -21.67 3.06 15.77
C ILE A 199 -22.15 4.29 14.97
N PRO A 200 -22.23 4.22 13.63
CA PRO A 200 -22.85 5.28 12.83
C PRO A 200 -24.18 5.74 13.41
N GLY A 201 -24.49 7.03 13.27
CA GLY A 201 -25.83 7.54 13.58
C GLY A 201 -26.12 7.92 15.03
N GLY A 202 -25.29 7.54 16.01
CA GLY A 202 -25.44 8.06 17.39
C GLY A 202 -25.17 7.09 18.53
N HIS A 203 -24.98 5.79 18.29
CA HIS A 203 -24.83 4.84 19.39
C HIS A 203 -23.38 4.69 19.82
N ILE A 204 -23.10 4.89 21.11
CA ILE A 204 -21.81 4.60 21.74
C ILE A 204 -21.99 3.35 22.60
N VAL A 205 -21.17 2.32 22.37
CA VAL A 205 -21.14 1.12 23.19
C VAL A 205 -19.92 1.18 24.10
N VAL A 206 -20.10 0.99 25.39
CA VAL A 206 -19.02 1.03 26.40
C VAL A 206 -19.00 -0.31 27.12
N TYR A 207 -17.82 -0.92 27.23
CA TYR A 207 -17.66 -2.17 27.98
C TYR A 207 -17.44 -1.84 29.45
N ASP A 208 -18.13 -2.52 30.36
CA ASP A 208 -18.03 -2.26 31.79
C ASP A 208 -16.60 -2.34 32.34
N ALA A 209 -15.77 -3.26 31.84
CA ALA A 209 -14.37 -3.36 32.26
C ALA A 209 -13.54 -2.07 32.03
N ILE A 210 -13.86 -1.24 31.03
CA ILE A 210 -13.15 0.06 30.87
C ILE A 210 -13.57 1.06 31.95
N LEU A 211 -14.81 0.97 32.43
CA LEU A 211 -15.33 1.84 33.49
C LEU A 211 -14.65 1.51 34.81
N ASP A 212 -14.50 0.23 35.13
CA ASP A 212 -13.88 -0.25 36.37
C ASP A 212 -12.43 0.23 36.57
N GLN A 213 -11.76 0.66 35.49
CA GLN A 213 -10.41 1.21 35.53
C GLN A 213 -10.34 2.74 35.69
N MET A 214 -11.46 3.45 35.47
CA MET A 214 -11.51 4.90 35.55
C MET A 214 -11.58 5.38 36.99
N LYS A 215 -10.88 6.49 37.28
CA LYS A 215 -10.76 7.04 38.64
C LYS A 215 -11.44 8.40 38.78
N THR A 216 -11.68 9.08 37.67
CA THR A 216 -12.19 10.44 37.66
C THR A 216 -13.29 10.60 36.61
N PRO A 217 -14.30 11.46 36.87
CA PRO A 217 -15.33 11.76 35.87
C PRO A 217 -14.73 12.38 34.61
N GLU A 218 -13.58 13.06 34.68
CA GLU A 218 -12.98 13.65 33.48
C GLU A 218 -12.36 12.60 32.54
N GLU A 219 -11.94 11.44 33.04
CA GLU A 219 -11.52 10.31 32.17
C GLU A 219 -12.72 9.75 31.41
N LEU A 220 -13.87 9.58 32.09
CA LEU A 220 -15.11 9.15 31.44
C LEU A 220 -15.61 10.19 30.43
N ALA A 221 -15.57 11.48 30.79
CA ALA A 221 -15.91 12.55 29.88
C ALA A 221 -14.99 12.58 28.65
N ALA A 222 -13.69 12.32 28.83
CA ALA A 222 -12.75 12.23 27.73
C ALA A 222 -13.06 11.04 26.80
N LEU A 223 -13.35 9.86 27.36
CA LEU A 223 -13.72 8.67 26.57
C LEU A 223 -14.98 8.96 25.74
N LEU A 224 -16.04 9.45 26.39
CA LEU A 224 -17.30 9.74 25.71
C LEU A 224 -17.16 10.88 24.70
N GLY A 225 -16.31 11.88 24.96
CA GLY A 225 -16.01 12.96 24.03
C GLY A 225 -15.22 12.50 22.80
N HIS A 226 -14.31 11.53 22.98
CA HIS A 226 -13.59 10.86 21.90
C HIS A 226 -14.55 10.05 21.02
N GLU A 227 -15.36 9.18 21.61
CA GLU A 227 -16.34 8.37 20.86
C GLU A 227 -17.40 9.24 20.17
N ALA A 228 -17.92 10.27 20.85
CA ALA A 228 -18.85 11.22 20.24
C ALA A 228 -18.22 12.00 19.08
N SER A 229 -16.90 12.21 19.11
CA SER A 229 -16.18 12.82 17.99
C SER A 229 -16.06 11.89 16.78
N HIS A 230 -15.94 10.58 16.98
CA HIS A 230 -16.03 9.62 15.88
C HIS A 230 -17.41 9.69 15.18
N ILE A 231 -18.49 9.89 15.94
CA ILE A 231 -19.84 10.09 15.40
C ILE A 231 -19.92 11.43 14.65
N ALA A 232 -19.50 12.52 15.28
CA ALA A 232 -19.54 13.87 14.71
C ALA A 232 -18.82 13.94 13.35
N LEU A 233 -17.67 13.28 13.25
CA LEU A 233 -16.80 13.25 12.08
C LEU A 233 -17.10 12.07 11.14
N ARG A 234 -18.13 11.27 11.45
CA ARG A 234 -18.62 10.14 10.66
C ARG A 234 -17.53 9.11 10.36
N HIS A 235 -16.61 8.88 11.30
CA HIS A 235 -15.44 8.03 11.09
C HIS A 235 -15.81 6.58 10.75
N SER A 236 -16.76 6.00 11.49
CA SER A 236 -17.26 4.64 11.23
C SER A 236 -17.85 4.53 9.82
N LEU A 237 -18.67 5.52 9.42
CA LEU A 237 -19.27 5.58 8.09
C LEU A 237 -18.22 5.73 6.98
N ARG A 238 -17.24 6.63 7.17
CA ARG A 238 -16.10 6.81 6.24
C ARG A 238 -15.33 5.50 6.07
N ASN A 239 -15.07 4.77 7.16
CA ASN A 239 -14.39 3.48 7.11
C ASN A 239 -15.22 2.40 6.40
N ILE A 240 -16.52 2.31 6.67
CA ILE A 240 -17.43 1.38 5.98
C ILE A 240 -17.40 1.64 4.48
N PHE A 241 -17.62 2.88 4.03
CA PHE A 241 -17.63 3.19 2.60
C PHE A 241 -16.26 3.01 1.92
N ARG A 242 -15.16 3.31 2.60
CA ARG A 242 -13.80 2.97 2.10
C ARG A 242 -13.64 1.46 1.91
N SER A 243 -14.14 0.66 2.86
CA SER A 243 -14.08 -0.80 2.78
C SER A 243 -14.95 -1.33 1.63
N MET A 244 -16.20 -0.88 1.53
CA MET A 244 -17.13 -1.22 0.45
C MET A 244 -16.55 -0.87 -0.92
N ALA A 245 -15.96 0.31 -1.06
CA ALA A 245 -15.30 0.73 -2.29
C ALA A 245 -14.19 -0.25 -2.67
N ARG A 246 -13.26 -0.56 -1.76
CA ARG A 246 -12.18 -1.53 -2.01
C ARG A 246 -12.70 -2.91 -2.40
N GLN A 247 -13.72 -3.41 -1.71
CA GLN A 247 -14.31 -4.71 -2.00
C GLN A 247 -15.01 -4.73 -3.35
N MET A 248 -15.73 -3.66 -3.73
CA MET A 248 -16.32 -3.55 -5.06
C MET A 248 -15.25 -3.67 -6.17
N LEU A 249 -14.09 -3.06 -5.99
CA LEU A 249 -12.98 -3.22 -6.94
C LEU A 249 -12.50 -4.68 -7.03
N ILE A 250 -12.34 -5.35 -5.88
CA ILE A 250 -11.94 -6.76 -5.84
C ILE A 250 -12.97 -7.64 -6.56
N SER A 251 -14.27 -7.44 -6.31
CA SER A 251 -15.34 -8.18 -6.96
C SER A 251 -15.30 -8.04 -8.49
N ILE A 252 -15.04 -6.83 -8.99
CA ILE A 252 -14.89 -6.57 -10.44
C ILE A 252 -13.68 -7.33 -11.02
N ILE A 253 -12.56 -7.39 -10.29
CA ILE A 253 -11.35 -8.10 -10.74
C ILE A 253 -11.56 -9.61 -10.77
N VAL A 254 -12.19 -10.16 -9.74
CA VAL A 254 -12.37 -11.60 -9.57
C VAL A 254 -13.54 -12.13 -10.41
N GLY A 255 -14.45 -11.25 -10.86
CA GLY A 255 -15.62 -11.62 -11.64
C GLY A 255 -16.74 -12.23 -10.82
N ASP A 256 -16.70 -12.08 -9.49
CA ASP A 256 -17.71 -12.59 -8.56
C ASP A 256 -18.63 -11.46 -8.09
N GLN A 257 -19.89 -11.49 -8.55
CA GLN A 257 -20.90 -10.52 -8.19
C GLN A 257 -21.56 -10.80 -6.82
N SER A 258 -21.36 -12.00 -6.24
CA SER A 258 -21.93 -12.35 -4.94
C SER A 258 -21.28 -11.58 -3.77
N GLY A 259 -20.07 -11.03 -4.00
CA GLY A 259 -19.28 -10.32 -3.03
C GLY A 259 -19.83 -8.98 -2.56
N ILE A 260 -20.90 -8.42 -3.13
CA ILE A 260 -21.48 -7.12 -2.69
C ILE A 260 -22.48 -7.31 -1.53
N VAL A 261 -23.25 -8.40 -1.52
CA VAL A 261 -24.28 -8.67 -0.49
C VAL A 261 -23.64 -9.13 0.82
N SER A 262 -22.53 -9.88 0.76
CA SER A 262 -21.80 -10.33 1.95
C SER A 262 -21.18 -9.17 2.75
N VAL A 263 -20.88 -8.03 2.12
CA VAL A 263 -20.28 -6.84 2.77
C VAL A 263 -21.23 -6.16 3.73
N ALA A 264 -22.50 -5.99 3.32
CA ALA A 264 -23.48 -5.28 4.13
C ALA A 264 -23.80 -6.05 5.42
N VAL A 265 -23.84 -7.39 5.34
CA VAL A 265 -24.15 -8.28 6.47
C VAL A 265 -22.93 -8.54 7.36
N ASN A 266 -21.73 -8.71 6.79
CA ASN A 266 -20.52 -9.03 7.58
C ASN A 266 -19.86 -7.82 8.25
N ASN A 267 -20.29 -6.58 7.98
CA ASN A 267 -19.67 -5.40 8.57
C ASN A 267 -20.11 -5.09 10.01
N ALA A 268 -21.21 -5.67 10.50
CA ALA A 268 -21.61 -5.51 11.90
C ALA A 268 -20.58 -6.16 12.86
N ASP A 269 -20.10 -7.36 12.55
CA ASP A 269 -19.02 -8.02 13.30
C ASP A 269 -17.65 -7.33 13.06
N ASN A 270 -17.43 -6.73 11.88
CA ASN A 270 -16.22 -5.97 11.61
C ASN A 270 -16.12 -4.65 12.38
N LEU A 271 -17.21 -4.08 12.93
CA LEU A 271 -17.15 -2.84 13.72
C LEU A 271 -16.18 -2.98 14.91
N LYS A 272 -16.16 -4.15 15.56
CA LYS A 272 -15.23 -4.44 16.67
C LYS A 272 -13.77 -4.50 16.24
N GLY A 273 -13.52 -4.77 14.96
CA GLY A 273 -12.20 -4.83 14.34
C GLY A 273 -11.89 -3.61 13.47
N LEU A 274 -12.76 -2.59 13.44
CA LEU A 274 -12.50 -1.37 12.68
C LEU A 274 -11.43 -0.56 13.39
N GLN A 275 -10.19 -0.82 13.00
CA GLN A 275 -9.07 0.03 13.39
C GLN A 275 -9.22 1.38 12.67
N TYR A 276 -9.31 2.45 13.44
CA TYR A 276 -9.25 3.78 12.86
C TYR A 276 -7.82 4.11 12.43
N SER A 277 -7.67 4.81 11.31
CA SER A 277 -6.35 5.29 10.92
C SER A 277 -5.86 6.33 11.92
N ARG A 278 -4.54 6.42 12.11
CA ARG A 278 -3.92 7.39 13.03
C ARG A 278 -4.45 8.81 12.86
N SER A 279 -4.71 9.24 11.62
CA SER A 279 -5.30 10.55 11.33
C SER A 279 -6.70 10.74 11.92
N LEU A 280 -7.56 9.72 11.85
CA LEU A 280 -8.92 9.77 12.39
C LEU A 280 -8.88 9.78 13.93
N GLU A 281 -7.97 9.03 14.53
CA GLU A 281 -7.72 9.09 15.97
C GLU A 281 -7.28 10.48 16.42
N THR A 282 -6.32 11.11 15.73
CA THR A 282 -5.91 12.49 16.03
C THR A 282 -7.06 13.48 15.83
N GLU A 283 -7.89 13.32 14.79
CA GLU A 283 -9.08 14.14 14.56
C GLU A 283 -10.08 14.01 15.73
N ALA A 284 -10.31 12.78 16.22
CA ALA A 284 -11.17 12.48 17.36
C ALA A 284 -10.61 13.04 18.67
N ASP A 285 -9.32 12.84 18.97
CA ASP A 285 -8.65 13.40 20.15
C ASP A 285 -8.81 14.93 20.21
N ASN A 286 -8.51 15.60 19.09
CA ASN A 286 -8.58 17.06 18.98
C ASN A 286 -10.02 17.56 19.15
N SER A 287 -10.99 16.85 18.60
CA SER A 287 -12.40 17.18 18.73
C SER A 287 -12.91 16.92 20.15
N GLY A 288 -12.55 15.81 20.77
CA GLY A 288 -12.87 15.46 22.15
C GLY A 288 -12.32 16.48 23.14
N LEU A 289 -11.07 16.90 22.99
CA LEU A 289 -10.48 17.99 23.78
C LEU A 289 -11.27 19.29 23.65
N ARG A 290 -11.68 19.67 22.42
CA ARG A 290 -12.52 20.86 22.21
C ARG A 290 -13.89 20.72 22.86
N LEU A 291 -14.51 19.54 22.81
CA LEU A 291 -15.78 19.26 23.49
C LEU A 291 -15.63 19.43 25.00
N MET A 292 -14.60 18.83 25.61
CA MET A 292 -14.32 19.00 27.04
C MET A 292 -14.16 20.47 27.42
N VAL A 293 -13.35 21.22 26.68
CA VAL A 293 -13.11 22.66 26.94
C VAL A 293 -14.40 23.48 26.81
N LYS A 294 -15.18 23.27 25.73
CA LYS A 294 -16.45 23.97 25.50
C LYS A 294 -17.46 23.70 26.63
N SER A 295 -17.49 22.47 27.12
CA SER A 295 -18.35 22.04 28.23
C SER A 295 -17.78 22.35 29.62
N ARG A 296 -16.67 23.08 29.68
CA ARG A 296 -15.97 23.45 30.92
C ARG A 296 -15.53 22.26 31.79
N ILE A 297 -15.16 21.17 31.14
CA ILE A 297 -14.61 19.97 31.77
C ILE A 297 -13.09 20.05 31.69
N ASN A 298 -12.39 19.68 32.77
CA ASN A 298 -10.94 19.74 32.80
C ASN A 298 -10.33 18.78 31.74
N PRO A 299 -9.65 19.32 30.70
CA PRO A 299 -9.17 18.53 29.57
C PRO A 299 -8.01 17.58 29.93
N GLN A 300 -7.44 17.71 31.13
CA GLN A 300 -6.45 16.76 31.66
C GLN A 300 -7.01 15.32 31.76
N GLY A 301 -8.33 15.15 31.80
CA GLY A 301 -8.97 13.82 31.74
C GLY A 301 -8.57 13.02 30.50
N MET A 302 -8.37 13.68 29.35
CA MET A 302 -7.92 13.02 28.11
C MET A 302 -6.51 12.44 28.25
N ARG A 303 -5.60 13.20 28.87
CA ARG A 303 -4.24 12.73 29.13
C ARG A 303 -4.24 11.54 30.10
N ARG A 304 -5.04 11.61 31.16
CA ARG A 304 -5.17 10.52 32.15
C ARG A 304 -5.76 9.26 31.51
N LEU A 305 -6.79 9.39 30.67
CA LEU A 305 -7.34 8.28 29.90
C LEU A 305 -6.28 7.61 29.03
N MET A 306 -5.48 8.39 28.29
CA MET A 306 -4.40 7.83 27.47
C MET A 306 -3.34 7.10 28.31
N GLN A 307 -2.99 7.64 29.48
CA GLN A 307 -2.06 7.00 30.42
C GLN A 307 -2.64 5.70 30.99
N LEU A 308 -3.94 5.68 31.31
CA LEU A 308 -4.66 4.50 31.77
C LEU A 308 -4.56 3.39 30.72
N LEU A 309 -4.97 3.68 29.48
CA LEU A 309 -4.94 2.73 28.37
C LEU A 309 -3.52 2.25 28.05
N GLN A 310 -2.53 3.14 28.10
CA GLN A 310 -1.12 2.78 27.88
C GLN A 310 -0.60 1.85 29.00
N LYS A 311 -0.94 2.11 30.25
CA LYS A 311 -0.49 1.28 31.37
C LYS A 311 -1.00 -0.15 31.25
N GLU A 312 -2.27 -0.32 30.90
CA GLU A 312 -2.89 -1.63 30.75
C GLU A 312 -2.36 -2.41 29.53
N SER A 313 -1.69 -1.74 28.60
CA SER A 313 -1.00 -2.40 27.47
C SER A 313 0.39 -2.96 27.79
N GLY A 314 0.99 -2.54 28.91
CA GLY A 314 2.38 -2.86 29.26
C GLY A 314 2.62 -4.23 29.90
N GLY A 315 1.56 -5.00 30.20
CA GLY A 315 1.64 -6.26 30.95
C GLY A 315 1.30 -7.54 30.16
N GLY A 316 0.92 -7.46 28.88
CA GLY A 316 0.42 -8.59 28.10
C GLY A 316 -0.06 -8.23 26.69
N GLU A 317 -1.09 -8.92 26.16
CA GLU A 317 -1.76 -8.53 24.91
C GLU A 317 -2.34 -7.12 25.03
N PRO A 318 -2.26 -6.28 23.98
CA PRO A 318 -2.84 -4.93 24.02
C PRO A 318 -4.34 -5.00 24.35
N ALA A 319 -4.80 -4.12 25.25
CA ALA A 319 -6.23 -3.96 25.54
C ALA A 319 -7.05 -3.84 24.24
N ALA A 320 -8.26 -4.41 24.21
CA ALA A 320 -9.12 -4.41 23.01
C ALA A 320 -9.33 -2.98 22.45
N PHE A 321 -9.47 -1.98 23.33
CA PHE A 321 -9.52 -0.57 22.96
C PHE A 321 -8.29 -0.12 22.15
N LEU A 322 -7.08 -0.58 22.50
CA LEU A 322 -5.88 -0.23 21.74
C LEU A 322 -5.78 -0.93 20.39
N SER A 323 -6.47 -2.07 20.25
CA SER A 323 -6.56 -2.76 18.98
C SER A 323 -7.44 -1.99 17.98
N THR A 324 -8.50 -1.33 18.45
CA THR A 324 -9.39 -0.48 17.63
C THR A 324 -8.91 0.98 17.54
N HIS A 325 -8.30 1.48 18.61
CA HIS A 325 -7.78 2.83 18.80
C HIS A 325 -6.29 2.81 19.19
N PRO A 326 -5.37 2.60 18.24
CA PRO A 326 -3.94 2.50 18.55
C PRO A 326 -3.42 3.76 19.25
N VAL A 327 -2.87 3.58 20.46
CA VAL A 327 -2.19 4.66 21.18
C VAL A 327 -0.73 4.72 20.73
N PHE A 328 -0.39 5.79 20.02
CA PHE A 328 0.98 6.09 19.62
C PHE A 328 1.51 7.25 20.47
N LYS A 329 2.82 7.25 20.78
CA LYS A 329 3.49 8.34 21.52
C LYS A 329 3.15 9.72 20.94
N ASP A 330 2.97 9.81 19.62
CA ASP A 330 2.61 11.03 18.90
C ASP A 330 1.25 11.61 19.30
N ARG A 331 0.25 10.76 19.64
CA ARG A 331 -1.07 11.21 20.10
C ARG A 331 -0.99 11.87 21.47
N ILE A 332 -0.28 11.22 22.40
CA ILE A 332 -0.02 11.77 23.75
C ILE A 332 0.75 13.09 23.63
N GLN A 333 1.76 13.15 22.77
CA GLN A 333 2.50 14.39 22.52
C GLN A 333 1.59 15.49 21.96
N ASN A 334 0.72 15.18 21.00
CA ASN A 334 -0.24 16.14 20.45
C ASN A 334 -1.26 16.63 21.49
N ILE A 335 -1.72 15.74 22.38
CA ILE A 335 -2.59 16.11 23.52
C ILE A 335 -1.82 17.04 24.48
N ASP A 336 -0.59 16.69 24.85
CA ASP A 336 0.24 17.49 25.75
C ASP A 336 0.51 18.90 25.18
N LEU A 337 0.78 19.01 23.87
CA LEU A 337 0.95 20.29 23.18
C LEU A 337 -0.32 21.14 23.20
N GLN A 338 -1.50 20.54 22.98
CA GLN A 338 -2.77 21.26 23.07
C GLN A 338 -3.07 21.70 24.51
N LEU A 339 -2.82 20.84 25.50
CA LEU A 339 -3.03 21.16 26.91
C LEU A 339 -2.19 22.35 27.39
N GLN A 340 -0.99 22.54 26.83
CA GLN A 340 -0.15 23.71 27.12
C GLN A 340 -0.74 25.02 26.58
N GLN A 341 -1.55 24.95 25.51
CA GLN A 341 -2.17 26.11 24.88
C GLN A 341 -3.55 26.44 25.48
N LEU A 342 -4.14 25.52 26.25
CA LEU A 342 -5.45 25.69 26.87
C LEU A 342 -5.31 26.41 28.21
N THR A 343 -6.13 27.45 28.42
CA THR A 343 -6.30 28.05 29.74
C THR A 343 -6.93 27.01 30.67
N PRO A 344 -6.39 26.79 31.89
CA PRO A 344 -6.94 25.83 32.83
C PRO A 344 -8.43 26.10 33.10
N VAL A 345 -9.29 25.14 32.78
CA VAL A 345 -10.70 25.20 33.18
C VAL A 345 -10.82 24.57 34.55
N ALA A 346 -10.94 25.42 35.57
CA ALA A 346 -10.85 25.06 36.99
C ALA A 346 -12.22 24.81 37.64
N THR A 347 -13.13 24.09 36.99
CA THR A 347 -14.42 23.76 37.62
C THR A 347 -14.54 22.27 37.89
N ALA A 348 -14.41 21.92 39.16
CA ALA A 348 -14.97 20.70 39.69
C ALA A 348 -16.49 20.72 39.43
N ASN A 349 -16.98 19.76 38.65
CA ASN A 349 -18.41 19.60 38.44
C ASN A 349 -18.93 18.54 39.41
N ASP A 350 -19.43 18.98 40.56
CA ASP A 350 -19.88 18.07 41.61
C ASP A 350 -21.05 17.19 41.17
N SER A 351 -21.90 17.67 40.25
CA SER A 351 -22.95 16.85 39.62
C SER A 351 -22.35 15.68 38.84
N LEU A 352 -21.35 15.93 37.98
CA LEU A 352 -20.65 14.87 37.24
C LEU A 352 -19.94 13.90 38.17
N LYS A 353 -19.32 14.39 39.26
CA LYS A 353 -18.72 13.52 40.27
C LYS A 353 -19.76 12.60 40.89
N THR A 354 -20.90 13.13 41.35
CA THR A 354 -21.96 12.32 41.97
C THR A 354 -22.46 11.24 41.02
N ILE A 355 -22.76 11.59 39.77
CA ILE A 355 -23.22 10.63 38.76
C ILE A 355 -22.13 9.59 38.44
N PHE A 356 -20.86 9.99 38.42
CA PHE A 356 -19.75 9.06 38.19
C PHE A 356 -19.61 8.05 39.34
N HIS A 357 -19.77 8.47 40.60
CA HIS A 357 -19.66 7.55 41.73
C HIS A 357 -20.80 6.52 41.76
N SER A 358 -22.01 6.90 41.33
CA SER A 358 -23.14 5.97 41.28
C SER A 358 -22.97 4.82 40.28
N ILE A 359 -21.95 4.86 39.40
CA ILE A 359 -21.58 3.73 38.52
C ILE A 359 -21.13 2.51 39.33
N TYR A 360 -20.59 2.73 40.53
CA TYR A 360 -19.96 1.70 41.39
C TYR A 360 -20.76 1.39 42.66
N GLU A 361 -21.94 1.98 42.82
CA GLU A 361 -22.92 1.68 43.86
C GLU A 361 -23.92 0.63 43.37
#